data_AF-A0A9Q9EL27-F1
#
_entry.id   AF-A0A9Q9EL27-F1
#
_cell.length_a   1.000
_cell.length_b   1.000
_cell.length_c   1.000
_cell.angle_alpha   90.00
_cell.angle_beta   90.00
_cell.angle_gamma   90.00
#
_symmetry.space_group_name_H-M   'P 1'
#
loop_
_entity.id
_entity.type
_entity.pdbx_description
1 polymer ?
#
loop_
_entity_poly.entity_id
_entity_poly.type
_entity_poly.pdbx_seq_one_letter_code
_entity_poly.pdbx_strand_id
1 'polypeptide(L)'
;MGASTWDTPAAGVDNSWKADSGGNDGWEADGGAAINDDSGFSADNISRHANGAGNGAADDNGCRVGGSDSRSARDCPDKPEGGGHGGGCFNCGEEGHNKADCPNPAVDRPFTGTCRVCEQEGHRAAECPERPPPKCRACGGEGHEAADCEANQVQAMFAVLGVEDKPMEDSWAAVEAADKERDLEEVKKNLYAYAKAYPALTFPELEKTFRDGEMNTYLVAMEKEIADAFTIINFQGQKGLKYVVSFQFSPKPRRAKFAEGWPSSPEENMTRLEEAGFAMNSFVQKCSNCNEWGHTSKSCEQEKQEGGRVAISCANCNEEGHRARDCKEPRKSGRGCKNCGSEEHMVKECPEPRMDLECNLCGENGHMSRECPTKPPDVCRNCGEEGHRKNDCVNERQFQCRNCDKWGHTGRECPEPRNMAKVQCRNCDEMGHTGKDCPLPTDWSRVECSNCKQKGHTFRRCTNPTATEDDAGADDGPFGDGAAASGGASGGWKDNTAGGGASGGW
;
A
#
# COMPACT_ATOMS: atom_id res chain seq x y z
N MET A 1 -34.03 56.91 -36.54
CA MET A 1 -33.30 56.70 -37.81
C MET A 1 -32.23 55.65 -37.54
N GLY A 2 -32.34 54.49 -38.20
CA GLY A 2 -31.47 53.30 -38.08
C GLY A 2 -31.80 52.39 -36.88
N ALA A 3 -32.80 51.48 -36.90
CA ALA A 3 -32.95 50.21 -37.65
C ALA A 3 -31.93 49.14 -37.17
N SER A 4 -32.32 48.19 -36.29
CA SER A 4 -32.94 46.86 -36.56
C SER A 4 -31.92 45.85 -37.14
N THR A 5 -31.84 44.55 -36.84
CA THR A 5 -32.59 43.54 -36.07
C THR A 5 -31.74 42.26 -36.08
N TRP A 6 -32.12 41.30 -35.24
CA TRP A 6 -31.60 39.93 -35.10
C TRP A 6 -31.60 39.12 -36.40
N ASP A 7 -30.65 38.18 -36.54
CA ASP A 7 -30.94 36.80 -36.97
C ASP A 7 -29.70 35.88 -36.89
N THR A 8 -29.92 34.71 -36.29
CA THR A 8 -29.05 33.52 -36.35
C THR A 8 -29.77 32.47 -37.19
N PRO A 9 -29.04 31.65 -37.96
CA PRO A 9 -29.43 30.24 -38.01
C PRO A 9 -28.24 29.29 -37.80
N ALA A 10 -28.58 28.08 -37.35
CA ALA A 10 -27.68 26.98 -37.05
C ALA A 10 -27.51 25.99 -38.22
N ALA A 11 -26.45 25.18 -38.07
CA ALA A 11 -26.19 23.84 -38.61
C ALA A 11 -25.50 23.70 -39.99
N GLY A 12 -24.38 22.96 -39.98
CA GLY A 12 -23.69 22.43 -41.15
C GLY A 12 -22.42 21.66 -40.74
N VAL A 13 -22.39 20.38 -41.05
CA VAL A 13 -21.49 19.32 -40.58
C VAL A 13 -20.30 19.13 -41.55
N ASP A 14 -19.20 18.49 -41.08
CA ASP A 14 -18.28 17.64 -41.87
C ASP A 14 -17.34 18.36 -42.88
N ASN A 15 -16.14 17.90 -43.26
CA ASN A 15 -15.13 16.92 -42.84
C ASN A 15 -13.85 17.24 -43.66
N SER A 16 -12.72 16.69 -43.21
CA SER A 16 -11.60 16.21 -44.04
C SER A 16 -10.47 17.13 -44.55
N TRP A 17 -9.30 16.94 -43.90
CA TRP A 17 -8.07 16.33 -44.44
C TRP A 17 -6.84 17.18 -44.86
N LYS A 18 -5.72 16.77 -44.23
CA LYS A 18 -4.30 16.74 -44.66
C LYS A 18 -3.49 18.05 -44.55
N ALA A 19 -2.47 18.11 -43.67
CA ALA A 19 -1.15 17.45 -43.69
C ALA A 19 -0.16 18.16 -44.64
N ASP A 20 0.84 18.85 -44.07
CA ASP A 20 2.27 18.46 -44.17
C ASP A 20 3.24 19.59 -43.72
N SER A 21 4.20 19.17 -42.87
CA SER A 21 5.64 19.49 -42.89
C SER A 21 6.23 20.82 -42.34
N GLY A 22 7.23 20.63 -41.47
CA GLY A 22 8.31 21.56 -41.07
C GLY A 22 8.24 21.96 -39.58
N GLY A 23 8.94 21.32 -38.63
CA GLY A 23 10.41 21.33 -38.43
C GLY A 23 10.85 22.76 -38.05
N ASN A 24 11.22 23.11 -36.82
CA ASN A 24 12.42 22.66 -36.12
C ASN A 24 12.47 23.21 -34.66
N ASP A 25 12.87 22.35 -33.73
CA ASP A 25 13.69 22.53 -32.51
C ASP A 25 13.48 23.72 -31.54
N GLY A 26 12.93 23.39 -30.36
CA GLY A 26 13.10 24.13 -29.11
C GLY A 26 12.87 23.20 -27.93
N TRP A 27 13.91 22.92 -27.15
CA TRP A 27 13.93 21.95 -26.05
C TRP A 27 12.97 22.32 -24.91
N GLU A 28 12.05 21.42 -24.54
CA GLU A 28 11.39 21.42 -23.23
C GLU A 28 11.16 20.00 -22.69
N ALA A 29 11.54 19.85 -21.42
CA ALA A 29 10.98 19.02 -20.34
C ALA A 29 10.65 17.52 -20.56
N ASP A 30 11.38 16.68 -19.82
CA ASP A 30 10.90 15.44 -19.17
C ASP A 30 11.76 15.28 -17.88
N GLY A 31 11.30 15.05 -16.66
CA GLY A 31 10.08 14.49 -16.07
C GLY A 31 10.58 13.67 -14.86
N GLY A 32 10.17 13.85 -13.59
CA GLY A 32 8.81 14.06 -13.11
C GLY A 32 8.12 12.70 -12.93
N ALA A 33 8.62 11.85 -12.03
CA ALA A 33 8.03 10.53 -11.78
C ALA A 33 6.78 10.65 -10.90
N ALA A 34 5.61 10.58 -11.54
CA ALA A 34 4.34 10.34 -10.88
C ALA A 34 4.17 8.84 -10.58
N ILE A 35 3.73 8.54 -9.36
CA ILE A 35 3.30 7.22 -8.89
C ILE A 35 1.80 7.12 -9.13
N ASN A 36 1.39 6.41 -10.18
CA ASN A 36 0.04 5.87 -10.32
C ASN A 36 0.08 4.36 -10.19
N ASP A 37 -0.86 3.86 -9.40
CA ASP A 37 -1.21 2.48 -9.16
C ASP A 37 -1.98 1.91 -10.36
N ASP A 38 -1.34 1.03 -11.12
CA ASP A 38 -2.04 -0.04 -11.82
C ASP A 38 -1.06 -1.17 -12.12
N SER A 39 -1.27 -2.28 -11.43
CA SER A 39 -0.51 -3.52 -11.60
C SER A 39 -0.87 -4.21 -12.92
N GLY A 40 -0.23 -3.77 -13.99
CA GLY A 40 -0.05 -4.53 -15.24
C GLY A 40 1.36 -5.12 -15.30
N PHE A 41 1.49 -6.45 -15.20
CA PHE A 41 2.75 -7.13 -15.47
C PHE A 41 3.06 -7.02 -16.98
N SER A 42 3.74 -5.93 -17.40
CA SER A 42 4.37 -5.81 -18.71
C SER A 42 5.80 -6.36 -18.66
N ALA A 43 6.29 -6.89 -19.78
CA ALA A 43 7.60 -7.53 -19.95
C ALA A 43 8.81 -6.59 -19.72
N ASP A 44 8.57 -5.33 -19.36
CA ASP A 44 9.58 -4.27 -19.25
C ASP A 44 10.05 -4.00 -17.81
N ASN A 45 9.61 -4.80 -16.83
CA ASN A 45 10.04 -4.68 -15.43
C ASN A 45 11.27 -5.57 -15.13
N ILE A 46 12.36 -5.35 -15.87
CA ILE A 46 13.70 -5.82 -15.51
C ILE A 46 14.42 -4.66 -14.80
N SER A 47 15.06 -4.96 -13.68
CA SER A 47 15.72 -4.03 -12.76
C SER A 47 16.59 -2.99 -13.49
N ARG A 48 16.16 -1.72 -13.46
CA ARG A 48 16.93 -0.57 -13.97
C ARG A 48 18.13 -0.28 -13.05
N HIS A 49 19.27 -0.88 -13.35
CA HIS A 49 20.58 -0.37 -12.96
C HIS A 49 21.32 0.14 -14.21
N ALA A 50 20.92 1.31 -14.72
CA ALA A 50 21.63 2.10 -15.72
C ALA A 50 21.04 3.52 -15.63
N ASN A 51 21.78 4.60 -15.38
CA ASN A 51 22.67 5.23 -16.35
C ASN A 51 23.66 6.18 -15.65
N GLY A 52 24.96 5.99 -15.88
CA GLY A 52 25.98 7.02 -15.78
C GLY A 52 26.77 6.97 -17.08
N ALA A 53 26.72 8.05 -17.85
CA ALA A 53 27.21 8.13 -19.23
C ALA A 53 28.71 7.86 -19.33
N GLY A 54 29.08 6.92 -20.20
CA GLY A 54 30.47 6.58 -20.53
C GLY A 54 30.55 5.37 -21.44
N ASN A 55 30.22 5.58 -22.73
CA ASN A 55 30.41 4.68 -23.87
C ASN A 55 29.76 3.28 -23.82
N GLY A 56 28.94 3.01 -24.85
CA GLY A 56 28.11 1.84 -24.99
C GLY A 56 28.82 0.51 -24.76
N ALA A 57 28.24 -0.28 -23.85
CA ALA A 57 28.14 -1.72 -23.99
C ALA A 57 26.72 -2.05 -23.52
N ALA A 58 25.97 -2.68 -24.39
CA ALA A 58 24.65 -3.17 -24.08
C ALA A 58 24.75 -4.29 -23.05
N ASP A 59 23.63 -4.91 -22.75
CA ASP A 59 23.47 -5.97 -21.77
C ASP A 59 24.12 -7.26 -22.29
N ASP A 60 25.44 -7.23 -22.43
CA ASP A 60 26.18 -8.26 -23.12
C ASP A 60 26.47 -9.36 -22.11
N ASN A 61 25.61 -10.38 -22.08
CA ASN A 61 25.96 -11.74 -21.69
C ASN A 61 27.01 -12.36 -22.66
N GLY A 62 27.98 -11.57 -23.09
CA GLY A 62 29.10 -11.94 -23.95
C GLY A 62 30.32 -12.37 -23.14
N CYS A 63 31.12 -13.27 -23.71
CA CYS A 63 32.33 -13.75 -23.05
C CYS A 63 33.38 -12.62 -23.02
N ARG A 64 33.58 -11.98 -21.86
CA ARG A 64 34.60 -10.92 -21.68
C ARG A 64 36.06 -11.40 -21.76
N VAL A 65 36.26 -12.70 -21.97
CA VAL A 65 37.55 -13.32 -22.23
C VAL A 65 37.49 -13.86 -23.67
N GLY A 66 37.91 -13.05 -24.64
CA GLY A 66 38.00 -13.47 -26.05
C GLY A 66 36.98 -12.86 -27.03
N GLY A 67 36.02 -12.04 -26.57
CA GLY A 67 35.24 -11.18 -27.47
C GLY A 67 34.23 -11.89 -28.38
N SER A 68 33.74 -13.08 -28.00
CA SER A 68 32.61 -13.70 -28.71
C SER A 68 31.28 -13.36 -28.04
N ASP A 69 30.33 -12.90 -28.85
CA ASP A 69 28.95 -12.68 -28.43
C ASP A 69 28.22 -14.00 -28.25
N SER A 70 27.31 -14.06 -27.26
CA SER A 70 26.33 -15.12 -26.99
C SER A 70 26.73 -16.33 -26.14
N ARG A 71 27.69 -16.22 -25.20
CA ARG A 71 27.82 -17.17 -24.08
C ARG A 71 28.05 -16.46 -22.75
N SER A 72 27.26 -16.81 -21.74
CA SER A 72 27.52 -16.42 -20.35
C SER A 72 28.95 -16.82 -19.96
N ALA A 73 29.64 -16.00 -19.16
CA ALA A 73 31.03 -16.21 -18.74
C ALA A 73 31.34 -17.57 -18.08
N ARG A 74 30.32 -18.41 -17.84
CA ARG A 74 30.43 -19.79 -17.35
C ARG A 74 30.74 -20.82 -18.44
N ASP A 75 30.33 -20.58 -19.68
CA ASP A 75 30.33 -21.55 -20.78
C ASP A 75 31.35 -21.19 -21.89
N CYS A 76 32.34 -20.36 -21.54
CA CYS A 76 33.44 -20.05 -22.44
C CYS A 76 34.40 -21.24 -22.51
N PRO A 77 34.68 -21.77 -23.71
CA PRO A 77 35.57 -22.93 -23.89
C PRO A 77 37.02 -22.64 -23.44
N ASP A 78 37.44 -21.36 -23.48
CA ASP A 78 38.77 -20.90 -23.05
C ASP A 78 38.74 -20.21 -21.67
N LYS A 79 37.92 -20.70 -20.74
CA LYS A 79 37.90 -20.16 -19.38
C LYS A 79 39.21 -20.56 -18.66
N PRO A 80 40.05 -19.61 -18.21
CA PRO A 80 41.20 -19.95 -17.37
C PRO A 80 40.73 -20.63 -16.07
N GLU A 81 41.44 -21.65 -15.60
CA GLU A 81 41.13 -22.37 -14.37
C GLU A 81 41.26 -21.45 -13.16
N GLY A 82 40.14 -20.83 -12.75
CA GLY A 82 40.10 -19.92 -11.61
C GLY A 82 38.74 -19.23 -11.51
N GLY A 83 38.19 -19.16 -10.30
CA GLY A 83 36.87 -18.56 -10.07
C GLY A 83 36.89 -17.03 -10.14
N GLY A 84 36.28 -16.47 -11.19
CA GLY A 84 35.91 -15.05 -11.27
C GLY A 84 36.95 -14.16 -11.96
N HIS A 85 36.45 -13.25 -12.82
CA HIS A 85 37.14 -12.14 -13.49
C HIS A 85 38.68 -12.16 -13.47
N GLY A 86 39.31 -13.08 -14.22
CA GLY A 86 40.68 -12.88 -14.71
C GLY A 86 41.86 -13.24 -13.78
N GLY A 87 41.71 -14.19 -12.84
CA GLY A 87 42.85 -14.85 -12.20
C GLY A 87 43.03 -14.52 -10.71
N GLY A 88 43.49 -15.52 -9.96
CA GLY A 88 43.94 -15.44 -8.56
C GLY A 88 42.91 -15.01 -7.50
N CYS A 89 43.06 -15.52 -6.28
CA CYS A 89 42.37 -15.02 -5.10
C CYS A 89 42.75 -13.56 -4.84
N PHE A 90 41.78 -12.66 -4.70
CA PHE A 90 42.02 -11.22 -4.42
C PHE A 90 42.77 -10.92 -3.11
N ASN A 91 43.03 -11.94 -2.28
CA ASN A 91 43.87 -11.83 -1.09
C ASN A 91 45.31 -12.30 -1.36
N CYS A 92 45.51 -13.60 -1.62
CA CYS A 92 46.86 -14.18 -1.79
C CYS A 92 47.35 -14.26 -3.24
N GLY A 93 46.49 -14.05 -4.23
CA GLY A 93 46.82 -14.16 -5.66
C GLY A 93 46.87 -15.59 -6.20
N GLU A 94 46.75 -16.60 -5.33
CA GLU A 94 46.73 -18.01 -5.75
C GLU A 94 45.39 -18.38 -6.40
N GLU A 95 45.44 -19.18 -7.44
CA GLU A 95 44.26 -19.61 -8.19
C GLU A 95 43.53 -20.75 -7.46
N GLY A 96 42.26 -20.99 -7.85
CA GLY A 96 41.46 -22.10 -7.29
C GLY A 96 40.57 -21.75 -6.09
N HIS A 97 40.67 -20.57 -5.49
CA HIS A 97 39.77 -20.10 -4.44
C HIS A 97 39.48 -18.59 -4.53
N ASN A 98 38.39 -18.13 -3.90
CA ASN A 98 38.06 -16.71 -3.82
C ASN A 98 38.50 -16.12 -2.46
N LYS A 99 38.42 -14.80 -2.28
CA LYS A 99 38.84 -14.11 -1.04
C LYS A 99 38.15 -14.64 0.24
N ALA A 100 36.89 -15.07 0.15
CA ALA A 100 36.15 -15.60 1.29
C ALA A 100 36.63 -17.01 1.71
N ASP A 101 37.14 -17.77 0.74
CA ASP A 101 37.64 -19.14 0.92
C ASP A 101 39.18 -19.19 0.96
N CYS A 102 39.83 -18.05 1.21
CA CYS A 102 41.28 -17.94 1.22
C CYS A 102 41.88 -18.50 2.52
N PRO A 103 42.70 -19.56 2.46
CA PRO A 103 43.36 -20.12 3.65
C PRO A 103 44.51 -19.24 4.14
N ASN A 104 45.03 -18.36 3.28
CA ASN A 104 46.11 -17.45 3.59
C ASN A 104 45.60 -16.21 4.36
N PRO A 105 46.40 -15.68 5.31
CA PRO A 105 46.02 -14.48 6.07
C PRO A 105 45.78 -13.29 5.16
N ALA A 106 44.97 -12.33 5.63
CA ALA A 106 44.71 -11.10 4.88
C ALA A 106 46.01 -10.34 4.62
N VAL A 107 46.35 -10.10 3.35
CA VAL A 107 47.52 -9.31 2.96
C VAL A 107 47.04 -7.91 2.57
N ASP A 108 47.52 -6.90 3.29
CA ASP A 108 47.25 -5.50 2.93
C ASP A 108 48.02 -5.13 1.66
N ARG A 109 47.30 -5.06 0.55
CA ARG A 109 47.83 -4.58 -0.72
C ARG A 109 47.64 -3.07 -0.84
N PRO A 110 48.68 -2.31 -1.22
CA PRO A 110 48.52 -0.89 -1.53
C PRO A 110 47.53 -0.75 -2.70
N PHE A 111 46.72 0.31 -2.66
CA PHE A 111 45.74 0.58 -3.71
C PHE A 111 46.46 0.94 -5.01
N THR A 112 46.37 0.08 -6.02
CA THR A 112 46.99 0.29 -7.35
C THR A 112 46.02 0.91 -8.37
N GLY A 113 44.86 1.39 -7.93
CA GLY A 113 43.86 2.00 -8.80
C GLY A 113 43.96 3.52 -8.84
N THR A 114 43.19 4.13 -9.74
CA THR A 114 42.88 5.56 -9.72
C THR A 114 41.74 5.84 -8.74
N CYS A 115 41.82 6.98 -8.05
CA CYS A 115 40.77 7.46 -7.18
C CYS A 115 39.50 7.75 -8.01
N ARG A 116 38.34 7.22 -7.59
CA ARG A 116 37.07 7.42 -8.30
C ARG A 116 36.49 8.84 -8.21
N VAL A 117 37.15 9.73 -7.47
CA VAL A 117 36.67 11.09 -7.21
C VAL A 117 37.46 12.13 -8.01
N CYS A 118 38.79 12.03 -8.00
CA CYS A 118 39.68 12.96 -8.71
C CYS A 118 40.48 12.30 -9.84
N GLU A 119 40.28 10.99 -10.08
CA GLU A 119 40.97 10.17 -11.09
C GLU A 119 42.50 10.06 -10.90
N GLN A 120 43.06 10.61 -9.82
CA GLN A 120 44.48 10.53 -9.50
C GLN A 120 44.85 9.19 -8.88
N GLU A 121 46.05 8.71 -9.17
CA GLU A 121 46.59 7.46 -8.61
C GLU A 121 47.11 7.64 -7.18
N GLY A 122 47.19 6.54 -6.43
CA GLY A 122 47.90 6.49 -5.15
C GLY A 122 47.04 6.66 -3.88
N HIS A 123 45.74 6.90 -3.99
CA HIS A 123 44.84 6.95 -2.82
C HIS A 123 43.42 6.44 -3.15
N ARG A 124 42.71 5.93 -2.14
CA ARG A 124 41.32 5.50 -2.30
C ARG A 124 40.39 6.71 -2.24
N ALA A 125 39.19 6.60 -2.80
CA ALA A 125 38.16 7.65 -2.73
C ALA A 125 37.85 8.13 -1.29
N ALA A 126 38.04 7.28 -0.28
CA ALA A 126 37.86 7.63 1.12
C ALA A 126 38.92 8.63 1.64
N GLU A 127 40.11 8.61 1.05
CA GLU A 127 41.29 9.40 1.43
C GLU A 127 41.59 10.51 0.40
N CYS A 128 40.62 10.81 -0.47
CA CYS A 128 40.80 11.81 -1.52
C CYS A 128 40.83 13.23 -0.92
N PRO A 129 41.91 14.01 -1.17
CA PRO A 129 42.02 15.38 -0.67
C PRO A 129 41.02 16.34 -1.36
N GLU A 130 40.56 16.00 -2.56
CA GLU A 130 39.58 16.76 -3.35
C GLU A 130 38.15 16.23 -3.14
N ARG A 131 37.92 15.38 -2.13
CA ARG A 131 36.58 14.82 -1.90
C ARG A 131 35.61 15.95 -1.53
N PRO A 132 34.54 16.19 -2.31
CA PRO A 132 33.54 17.16 -1.94
C PRO A 132 32.88 16.74 -0.62
N PRO A 133 32.52 17.70 0.25
CA PRO A 133 31.86 17.40 1.51
C PRO A 133 30.58 16.59 1.26
N PRO A 134 30.27 15.62 2.13
CA PRO A 134 29.04 14.83 1.99
C PRO A 134 27.83 15.76 2.07
N LYS A 135 26.87 15.56 1.15
CA LYS A 135 25.57 16.25 1.17
C LYS A 135 24.63 15.55 2.14
N CYS A 136 24.00 16.31 3.02
CA CYS A 136 22.97 15.84 3.92
C CYS A 136 21.75 15.38 3.13
N ARG A 137 21.24 14.17 3.41
CA ARG A 137 20.08 13.61 2.69
C ARG A 137 18.75 14.28 3.05
N ALA A 138 18.70 15.01 4.16
CA ALA A 138 17.49 15.67 4.63
C ALA A 138 17.33 17.09 4.04
N CYS A 139 18.42 17.86 3.91
CA CYS A 139 18.35 19.26 3.46
C CYS A 139 19.21 19.59 2.23
N GLY A 140 20.07 18.67 1.78
CA GLY A 140 21.00 18.90 0.66
C GLY A 140 22.23 19.76 0.99
N GLY A 141 22.29 20.34 2.19
CA GLY A 141 23.46 21.10 2.67
C GLY A 141 24.70 20.23 2.84
N GLU A 142 25.87 20.85 2.77
CA GLU A 142 27.16 20.15 2.81
C GLU A 142 27.72 20.07 4.24
N GLY A 143 28.49 19.01 4.53
CA GLY A 143 29.36 18.95 5.71
C GLY A 143 28.73 18.40 7.01
N HIS A 144 27.50 17.87 6.97
CA HIS A 144 26.85 17.24 8.13
C HIS A 144 26.02 16.01 7.72
N GLU A 145 25.75 15.11 8.66
CA GLU A 145 24.86 13.95 8.47
C GLU A 145 23.39 14.31 8.75
N ALA A 146 22.45 13.45 8.33
CA ALA A 146 21.03 13.69 8.59
C ALA A 146 20.68 13.72 10.09
N ALA A 147 21.46 13.02 10.92
CA ALA A 147 21.31 13.04 12.38
C ALA A 147 21.58 14.43 12.98
N ASP A 148 22.58 15.13 12.45
CA ASP A 148 23.01 16.47 12.91
C ASP A 148 22.39 17.60 12.08
N CYS A 149 21.34 17.31 11.31
CA CYS A 149 20.70 18.27 10.43
C CYS A 149 19.77 19.21 11.20
N GLU A 150 20.24 20.44 11.47
CA GLU A 150 19.44 21.53 12.07
C GLU A 150 18.53 22.24 11.08
N ALA A 151 18.70 22.00 9.77
CA ALA A 151 17.84 22.61 8.76
C ALA A 151 16.38 22.18 8.93
N ASN A 152 15.47 23.12 8.67
CA ASN A 152 14.03 22.86 8.69
C ASN A 152 13.65 21.89 7.58
N GLN A 153 13.41 20.63 7.95
CA GLN A 153 13.07 19.56 7.02
C GLN A 153 11.72 19.77 6.33
N VAL A 154 10.84 20.63 6.86
CA VAL A 154 9.57 21.00 6.22
C VAL A 154 9.81 21.77 4.91
N GLN A 155 10.87 22.58 4.83
CA GLN A 155 11.19 23.29 3.59
C GLN A 155 11.65 22.34 2.48
N ALA A 156 12.42 21.30 2.84
CA ALA A 156 12.75 20.22 1.92
C ALA A 156 11.50 19.45 1.47
N MET A 157 10.54 19.22 2.38
CA MET A 157 9.24 18.63 2.04
C MET A 157 8.47 19.48 1.02
N PHE A 158 8.43 20.80 1.18
CA PHE A 158 7.76 21.70 0.22
C PHE A 158 8.37 21.61 -1.18
N ALA A 159 9.69 21.48 -1.28
CA ALA A 159 10.37 21.29 -2.56
C ALA A 159 9.99 19.95 -3.21
N VAL A 160 9.92 18.86 -2.44
CA VAL A 160 9.53 17.53 -2.94
C VAL A 160 8.06 17.49 -3.38
N LEU A 161 7.18 18.18 -2.66
CA LEU A 161 5.76 18.27 -2.99
C LEU A 161 5.46 19.26 -4.14
N GLY A 162 6.48 19.95 -4.67
CA GLY A 162 6.28 20.92 -5.74
C GLY A 162 5.42 22.11 -5.31
N VAL A 163 5.52 22.54 -4.06
CA VAL A 163 4.74 23.68 -3.54
C VAL A 163 5.21 24.96 -4.24
N GLU A 164 4.32 25.52 -5.05
CA GLU A 164 4.54 26.75 -5.81
C GLU A 164 4.84 27.95 -4.91
N ASP A 165 5.73 28.81 -5.37
CA ASP A 165 5.99 30.11 -4.73
C ASP A 165 4.87 31.08 -5.08
N LYS A 166 3.96 31.28 -4.12
CA LYS A 166 2.89 32.26 -4.21
C LYS A 166 3.09 33.33 -3.14
N PRO A 167 2.72 34.59 -3.41
CA PRO A 167 2.74 35.60 -2.36
C PRO A 167 1.77 35.22 -1.24
N MET A 168 2.05 35.73 -0.05
CA MET A 168 1.32 35.38 1.17
C MET A 168 -0.19 35.61 1.05
N GLU A 169 -0.58 36.75 0.48
CA GLU A 169 -1.99 37.17 0.33
C GLU A 169 -2.75 36.25 -0.64
N ASP A 170 -2.17 35.94 -1.80
CA ASP A 170 -2.79 35.05 -2.79
C ASP A 170 -2.91 33.62 -2.26
N SER A 171 -1.89 33.15 -1.52
CA SER A 171 -1.91 31.82 -0.90
C SER A 171 -3.03 31.73 0.13
N TRP A 172 -3.21 32.76 0.95
CA TRP A 172 -4.29 32.81 1.94
C TRP A 172 -5.67 32.88 1.30
N ALA A 173 -5.84 33.72 0.27
CA ALA A 173 -7.10 33.79 -0.48
C ALA A 173 -7.47 32.44 -1.11
N ALA A 174 -6.48 31.68 -1.59
CA ALA A 174 -6.68 30.32 -2.09
C ALA A 174 -7.08 29.33 -0.98
N VAL A 175 -6.51 29.45 0.23
CA VAL A 175 -6.93 28.66 1.40
C VAL A 175 -8.40 28.95 1.75
N GLU A 176 -8.80 30.23 1.78
CA GLU A 176 -10.19 30.61 2.05
C GLU A 176 -11.16 30.11 0.97
N ALA A 177 -10.75 30.12 -0.30
CA ALA A 177 -11.55 29.60 -1.40
C ALA A 177 -11.75 28.07 -1.27
N ALA A 178 -10.66 27.34 -1.04
CA ALA A 178 -10.70 25.89 -0.86
C ALA A 178 -11.51 25.45 0.37
N ASP A 179 -11.45 26.22 1.46
CA ASP A 179 -12.26 25.94 2.66
C ASP A 179 -13.76 26.07 2.39
N LYS A 180 -14.17 27.08 1.61
CA LYS A 180 -15.58 27.26 1.20
C LYS A 180 -16.06 26.12 0.31
N GLU A 181 -15.19 25.60 -0.54
CA GLU A 181 -15.46 24.42 -1.38
C GLU A 181 -15.40 23.11 -0.59
N ARG A 182 -14.95 23.15 0.67
CA ARG A 182 -14.75 22.00 1.56
C ARG A 182 -13.80 20.97 0.94
N ASP A 183 -12.71 21.46 0.36
CA ASP A 183 -11.62 20.64 -0.17
C ASP A 183 -10.40 20.68 0.78
N LEU A 184 -10.19 19.62 1.56
CA LEU A 184 -9.07 19.55 2.51
C LEU A 184 -7.71 19.42 1.81
N GLU A 185 -7.66 18.82 0.62
CA GLU A 185 -6.40 18.61 -0.09
C GLU A 185 -5.90 19.94 -0.64
N GLU A 186 -6.80 20.71 -1.24
CA GLU A 186 -6.50 22.05 -1.75
C GLU A 186 -6.25 23.05 -0.62
N VAL A 187 -6.96 22.94 0.52
CA VAL A 187 -6.63 23.71 1.75
C VAL A 187 -5.20 23.43 2.21
N LYS A 188 -4.79 22.15 2.32
CA LYS A 188 -3.43 21.79 2.74
C LYS A 188 -2.37 22.29 1.78
N LYS A 189 -2.59 22.11 0.47
CA LYS A 189 -1.65 22.53 -0.57
C LYS A 189 -1.42 24.05 -0.53
N ASN A 190 -2.49 24.84 -0.49
CA ASN A 190 -2.38 26.30 -0.42
C ASN A 190 -1.85 26.78 0.94
N LEU A 191 -2.14 26.05 2.02
CA LEU A 191 -1.56 26.33 3.33
C LEU A 191 -0.05 26.07 3.36
N TYR A 192 0.44 25.05 2.64
CA TYR A 192 1.87 24.82 2.49
C TYR A 192 2.54 25.95 1.70
N ALA A 193 1.91 26.47 0.65
CA ALA A 193 2.39 27.65 -0.07
C ALA A 193 2.45 28.89 0.86
N TYR A 194 1.41 29.08 1.68
CA TYR A 194 1.39 30.13 2.69
C TYR A 194 2.50 29.97 3.75
N ALA A 195 2.68 28.77 4.29
CA ALA A 195 3.73 28.47 5.27
C ALA A 195 5.15 28.58 4.69
N LYS A 196 5.31 28.34 3.38
CA LYS A 196 6.57 28.59 2.66
C LYS A 196 6.88 30.09 2.58
N ALA A 197 5.87 30.92 2.33
CA ALA A 197 6.00 32.38 2.29
C ALA A 197 6.17 33.03 3.69
N TYR A 198 5.61 32.41 4.74
CA TYR A 198 5.71 32.87 6.13
C TYR A 198 6.22 31.76 7.08
N PRO A 199 7.55 31.53 7.15
CA PRO A 199 8.13 30.42 7.92
C PRO A 199 7.98 30.51 9.45
N ALA A 200 7.59 31.68 9.96
CA ALA A 200 7.37 31.88 11.40
C ALA A 200 6.00 31.35 11.88
N LEU A 201 5.13 30.92 10.97
CA LEU A 201 3.78 30.44 11.25
C LEU A 201 3.75 29.32 12.31
N THR A 202 2.89 29.48 13.31
CA THR A 202 2.61 28.45 14.31
C THR A 202 1.21 27.87 14.15
N PHE A 203 1.00 26.61 14.52
CA PHE A 203 -0.33 25.99 14.46
C PHE A 203 -1.36 26.64 15.39
N PRO A 204 -1.02 27.07 16.62
CA PRO A 204 -1.98 27.79 17.47
C PRO A 204 -2.43 29.12 16.87
N GLU A 205 -1.51 29.90 16.27
CA GLU A 205 -1.89 31.14 15.58
C GLU A 205 -2.79 30.85 14.38
N LEU A 206 -2.47 29.81 13.62
CA LEU A 206 -3.25 29.39 12.46
C LEU A 206 -4.67 28.89 12.83
N GLU A 207 -4.82 28.11 13.89
CA GLU A 207 -6.14 27.70 14.34
C GLU A 207 -6.95 28.90 14.84
N LYS A 208 -6.30 29.85 15.52
CA LYS A 208 -6.96 31.09 15.93
C LYS A 208 -7.45 31.89 14.72
N THR A 209 -6.64 32.07 13.68
CA THR A 209 -7.07 32.78 12.47
C THR A 209 -8.20 32.04 11.73
N PHE A 210 -8.18 30.70 11.74
CA PHE A 210 -9.27 29.89 11.17
C PHE A 210 -10.58 30.10 11.92
N ARG A 211 -10.54 30.23 13.26
CA ARG A 211 -11.73 30.52 14.08
C ARG A 211 -12.21 31.96 13.88
N ASP A 212 -11.29 32.93 13.86
CA ASP A 212 -11.62 34.35 13.67
C ASP A 212 -12.20 34.62 12.27
N GLY A 213 -11.79 33.85 11.25
CA GLY A 213 -12.28 33.90 9.88
C GLY A 213 -13.49 33.02 9.57
N GLU A 214 -14.13 32.41 10.58
CA GLU A 214 -15.28 31.50 10.42
C GLU A 214 -15.04 30.33 9.44
N MET A 215 -13.82 29.78 9.41
CA MET A 215 -13.46 28.68 8.50
C MET A 215 -14.07 27.34 8.92
N ASN A 216 -14.40 26.51 7.93
CA ASN A 216 -14.98 25.18 8.08
C ASN A 216 -13.95 24.13 8.52
N THR A 217 -12.67 24.35 8.20
CA THR A 217 -11.56 23.47 8.52
C THR A 217 -11.04 23.75 9.92
N TYR A 218 -10.83 22.71 10.73
CA TYR A 218 -10.29 22.71 12.08
C TYR A 218 -8.92 22.02 12.07
N LEU A 219 -7.96 22.59 12.78
CA LEU A 219 -6.70 21.94 13.11
C LEU A 219 -6.87 21.20 14.42
N VAL A 220 -6.68 19.88 14.38
CA VAL A 220 -6.84 18.98 15.51
C VAL A 220 -5.51 18.30 15.79
N ALA A 221 -4.97 18.51 16.98
CA ALA A 221 -3.76 17.83 17.45
C ALA A 221 -4.11 16.44 18.00
N MET A 222 -3.83 15.41 17.21
CA MET A 222 -4.17 14.03 17.54
C MET A 222 -2.98 13.31 18.18
N GLU A 223 -3.24 12.55 19.24
CA GLU A 223 -2.26 11.61 19.79
C GLU A 223 -2.28 10.34 18.94
N LYS A 224 -1.17 10.07 18.24
CA LYS A 224 -1.03 8.92 17.34
C LYS A 224 0.36 8.32 17.46
N GLU A 225 0.42 7.00 17.56
CA GLU A 225 1.68 6.26 17.45
C GLU A 225 2.24 6.38 16.03
N ILE A 226 3.46 6.89 15.92
CA ILE A 226 4.21 6.96 14.67
C ILE A 226 5.29 5.87 14.68
N ALA A 227 5.60 5.33 13.51
CA ALA A 227 6.69 4.36 13.40
C ALA A 227 8.04 5.02 13.73
N ASP A 228 8.96 4.27 14.34
CA ASP A 228 10.28 4.77 14.79
C ASP A 228 11.11 5.49 13.71
N ALA A 229 10.86 5.20 12.43
CA ALA A 229 11.52 5.86 11.29
C ALA A 229 11.00 7.29 11.02
N PHE A 230 9.95 7.70 11.70
CA PHE A 230 9.31 8.99 11.54
C PHE A 230 9.57 9.87 12.76
N THR A 231 9.51 11.18 12.55
CA THR A 231 9.52 12.20 13.58
C THR A 231 8.41 13.20 13.27
N ILE A 232 7.84 13.79 14.31
CA ILE A 232 6.85 14.86 14.15
C ILE A 232 7.59 16.19 14.10
N ILE A 233 7.30 17.00 13.08
CA ILE A 233 7.97 18.28 12.83
C ILE A 233 6.94 19.38 12.53
N ASN A 234 7.07 20.56 13.16
CA ASN A 234 6.20 21.71 12.87
C ASN A 234 6.74 22.60 11.74
N PHE A 235 5.97 23.61 11.31
CA PHE A 235 6.38 24.54 10.26
C PHE A 235 7.70 25.27 10.53
N GLN A 236 8.08 25.46 11.80
CA GLN A 236 9.33 26.10 12.22
C GLN A 236 10.53 25.15 12.17
N GLY A 237 10.30 23.85 11.98
CA GLY A 237 11.34 22.82 11.89
C GLY A 237 11.70 22.16 13.23
N GLN A 238 10.97 22.45 14.31
CA GLN A 238 11.15 21.78 15.59
C GLN A 238 10.72 20.32 15.47
N LYS A 239 11.59 19.39 15.89
CA LYS A 239 11.42 17.93 15.78
C LYS A 239 11.10 17.30 17.12
N GLY A 240 10.66 16.04 17.12
CA GLY A 240 10.38 15.29 18.35
C GLY A 240 9.12 15.75 19.07
N LEU A 241 8.18 16.36 18.33
CA LEU A 241 6.90 16.79 18.86
C LEU A 241 5.99 15.58 19.16
N LYS A 242 4.98 15.77 20.02
CA LYS A 242 4.16 14.67 20.55
C LYS A 242 2.92 14.39 19.69
N TYR A 243 2.28 15.41 19.14
CA TYR A 243 0.97 15.28 18.49
C TYR A 243 1.07 15.42 16.97
N VAL A 244 0.27 14.64 16.24
CA VAL A 244 0.15 14.79 14.78
C VAL A 244 -0.98 15.77 14.48
N VAL A 245 -0.67 16.84 13.75
CA VAL A 245 -1.69 17.79 13.30
C VAL A 245 -2.56 17.16 12.22
N SER A 246 -3.87 17.34 12.36
CA SER A 246 -4.87 16.85 11.42
C SER A 246 -5.83 17.97 11.02
N PHE A 247 -6.18 18.03 9.73
CA PHE A 247 -7.17 18.98 9.21
C PHE A 247 -8.51 18.27 9.09
N GLN A 248 -9.54 18.80 9.74
CA GLN A 248 -10.84 18.15 9.92
C GLN A 248 -11.99 19.15 9.68
N PHE A 249 -13.12 18.73 9.14
CA PHE A 249 -14.31 19.60 9.01
C PHE A 249 -15.20 19.66 10.26
N SER A 250 -14.73 19.10 11.37
CA SER A 250 -15.49 19.06 12.61
C SER A 250 -14.55 19.17 13.80
N PRO A 251 -14.94 19.89 14.87
CA PRO A 251 -14.17 19.95 16.11
C PRO A 251 -14.31 18.65 16.93
N LYS A 252 -15.16 17.72 16.51
CA LYS A 252 -15.43 16.45 17.20
C LYS A 252 -15.25 15.26 16.26
N PRO A 253 -14.87 14.10 16.80
CA PRO A 253 -14.71 12.89 16.00
C PRO A 253 -16.07 12.45 15.42
N ARG A 254 -16.15 12.32 14.09
CA ARG A 254 -17.39 11.90 13.41
C ARG A 254 -17.78 10.44 13.67
N ARG A 255 -16.81 9.60 14.04
CA ARG A 255 -17.03 8.18 14.38
C ARG A 255 -16.34 7.85 15.70
N ALA A 256 -16.94 6.97 16.50
CA ALA A 256 -16.38 6.58 17.80
C ALA A 256 -14.95 6.01 17.71
N LYS A 257 -14.62 5.31 16.62
CA LYS A 257 -13.26 4.80 16.36
C LYS A 257 -12.21 5.90 16.17
N PHE A 258 -12.62 7.10 15.76
CA PHE A 258 -11.75 8.26 15.58
C PHE A 258 -11.70 9.15 16.83
N ALA A 259 -12.40 8.78 17.91
CA ALA A 259 -12.35 9.52 19.17
C ALA A 259 -11.08 9.23 19.98
N GLU A 260 -10.40 8.12 19.69
CA GLU A 260 -9.12 7.78 20.30
C GLU A 260 -8.04 8.79 19.88
N GLY A 261 -7.36 9.38 20.85
CA GLY A 261 -6.35 10.42 20.63
C GLY A 261 -6.89 11.83 20.32
N TRP A 262 -8.21 12.00 20.20
CA TRP A 262 -8.83 13.31 19.98
C TRP A 262 -8.75 14.19 21.25
N PRO A 263 -8.50 15.50 21.14
CA PRO A 263 -8.50 16.40 22.29
C PRO A 263 -9.87 16.48 22.98
N SER A 264 -9.89 16.57 24.31
CA SER A 264 -11.14 16.58 25.08
C SER A 264 -11.87 17.93 24.99
N SER A 265 -11.12 19.02 24.81
CA SER A 265 -11.68 20.36 24.66
C SER A 265 -10.91 21.21 23.63
N PRO A 266 -11.51 22.30 23.11
CA PRO A 266 -10.82 23.25 22.24
C PRO A 266 -9.60 23.90 22.90
N GLU A 267 -9.66 24.19 24.20
CA GLU A 267 -8.53 24.76 24.94
C GLU A 267 -7.37 23.77 25.05
N GLU A 268 -7.68 22.49 25.32
CA GLU A 268 -6.68 21.41 25.30
C GLU A 268 -6.07 21.26 23.91
N ASN A 269 -6.88 21.36 22.86
CA ASN A 269 -6.40 21.31 21.48
C ASN A 269 -5.38 22.44 21.20
N MET A 270 -5.62 23.66 21.66
CA MET A 270 -4.68 24.78 21.48
C MET A 270 -3.32 24.51 22.13
N THR A 271 -3.30 23.98 23.35
CA THR A 271 -2.04 23.58 24.00
C THR A 271 -1.36 22.43 23.27
N ARG A 272 -2.12 21.43 22.80
CA ARG A 272 -1.55 20.33 22.02
C ARG A 272 -1.01 20.80 20.65
N LEU A 273 -1.59 21.84 20.05
CA LEU A 273 -1.12 22.41 18.78
C LEU A 273 0.27 23.06 18.90
N GLU A 274 0.68 23.52 20.09
CA GLU A 274 2.05 23.99 20.35
C GLU A 274 3.08 22.86 20.18
N GLU A 275 2.68 21.63 20.53
CA GLU A 275 3.47 20.40 20.40
C GLU A 275 2.99 19.52 19.23
N ALA A 276 2.34 20.12 18.22
CA ALA A 276 1.83 19.40 17.06
C ALA A 276 2.69 19.63 15.81
N GLY A 277 2.72 18.63 14.94
CA GLY A 277 3.38 18.75 13.63
C GLY A 277 3.00 17.66 12.65
N PHE A 278 3.71 17.64 11.54
CA PHE A 278 3.58 16.62 10.49
C PHE A 278 4.47 15.43 10.82
N ALA A 279 3.93 14.22 10.69
CA ALA A 279 4.74 13.01 10.74
C ALA A 279 5.55 12.91 9.43
N MET A 280 6.86 13.06 9.53
CA MET A 280 7.78 12.97 8.40
C MET A 280 8.85 11.92 8.65
N ASN A 281 9.39 11.35 7.58
CA ASN A 281 10.54 10.46 7.69
C ASN A 281 11.72 11.25 8.27
N SER A 282 12.37 10.73 9.32
CA SER A 282 13.48 11.43 9.97
C SER A 282 14.74 11.49 9.10
N PHE A 283 14.79 10.66 8.04
CA PHE A 283 15.97 10.38 7.19
C PHE A 283 17.18 9.85 7.96
N VAL A 284 17.04 9.66 9.27
CA VAL A 284 18.01 9.00 10.13
C VAL A 284 17.94 7.52 9.83
N GLN A 285 19.08 6.88 9.60
CA GLN A 285 19.12 5.45 9.33
C GLN A 285 19.21 4.69 10.66
N LYS A 286 18.58 3.52 10.71
CA LYS A 286 18.74 2.56 11.80
C LYS A 286 20.00 1.74 11.57
N CYS A 287 20.85 1.63 12.58
CA CYS A 287 22.05 0.81 12.53
C CYS A 287 21.67 -0.67 12.40
N SER A 288 22.20 -1.37 11.39
CA SER A 288 21.90 -2.80 11.19
C SER A 288 22.66 -3.71 12.15
N ASN A 289 23.56 -3.16 12.99
CA ASN A 289 24.28 -3.90 14.02
C ASN A 289 23.53 -3.83 15.34
N CYS A 290 23.41 -2.63 15.92
CA CYS A 290 22.81 -2.43 17.24
C CYS A 290 21.32 -2.08 17.23
N ASN A 291 20.72 -1.84 16.06
CA ASN A 291 19.34 -1.39 15.93
C ASN A 291 19.04 -0.02 16.56
N GLU A 292 20.05 0.81 16.85
CA GLU A 292 19.88 2.19 17.30
C GLU A 292 19.88 3.17 16.12
N TRP A 293 19.24 4.33 16.29
CA TRP A 293 19.17 5.39 15.29
C TRP A 293 20.33 6.37 15.43
N GLY A 294 20.71 7.01 14.33
CA GLY A 294 21.70 8.10 14.33
C GLY A 294 23.04 7.73 13.69
N HIS A 295 23.31 6.44 13.51
CA HIS A 295 24.56 5.99 12.91
C HIS A 295 24.37 4.75 12.02
N THR A 296 25.31 4.53 11.11
CA THR A 296 25.33 3.30 10.29
C THR A 296 26.15 2.21 10.96
N SER A 297 26.01 0.96 10.52
CA SER A 297 26.76 -0.19 11.06
C SER A 297 28.27 -0.06 10.94
N LYS A 298 28.77 0.85 10.08
CA LYS A 298 30.20 1.17 9.97
C LYS A 298 30.72 2.10 11.07
N SER A 299 29.83 2.94 11.61
CA SER A 299 30.11 3.91 12.66
C SER A 299 29.51 3.47 14.00
N CYS A 300 29.17 2.18 14.12
CA CYS A 300 28.62 1.63 15.35
C CYS A 300 29.77 1.35 16.32
N GLU A 301 29.68 1.92 17.52
CA GLU A 301 30.66 1.69 18.59
C GLU A 301 30.49 0.31 19.24
N GLN A 302 29.32 -0.31 19.08
CA GLN A 302 29.07 -1.66 19.58
C GLN A 302 29.82 -2.68 18.75
N GLU A 303 30.34 -3.71 19.42
CA GLU A 303 30.96 -4.85 18.72
C GLU A 303 30.01 -5.40 17.66
N LYS A 304 30.58 -5.76 16.51
CA LYS A 304 29.81 -6.29 15.40
C LYS A 304 29.19 -7.61 15.83
N GLN A 305 27.87 -7.61 16.04
CA GLN A 305 27.12 -8.83 16.30
C GLN A 305 27.28 -9.72 15.08
N GLU A 306 27.77 -10.94 15.29
CA GLU A 306 27.81 -11.95 14.25
C GLU A 306 26.36 -12.33 13.93
N GLY A 307 25.74 -11.57 13.03
CA GLY A 307 24.47 -11.95 12.46
C GLY A 307 24.63 -13.35 11.90
N GLY A 308 23.91 -14.31 12.48
CA GLY A 308 23.98 -15.71 12.09
C GLY A 308 23.89 -15.77 10.58
N ARG A 309 24.97 -16.20 9.91
CA ARG A 309 24.96 -16.38 8.47
C ARG A 309 23.78 -17.29 8.19
N VAL A 310 22.74 -16.77 7.51
CA VAL A 310 21.61 -17.58 7.11
C VAL A 310 22.20 -18.77 6.38
N ALA A 311 22.09 -19.95 6.98
CA ALA A 311 22.66 -21.17 6.43
C ALA A 311 21.99 -21.37 5.08
N ILE A 312 22.75 -21.14 4.01
CA ILE A 312 22.22 -21.30 2.66
C ILE A 312 22.06 -22.80 2.45
N SER A 313 20.82 -23.26 2.37
CA SER A 313 20.49 -24.62 1.98
C SER A 313 20.50 -24.77 0.46
N CYS A 314 21.05 -25.88 -0.01
CA CYS A 314 21.14 -26.20 -1.41
C CYS A 314 19.78 -26.67 -1.94
N ALA A 315 19.19 -25.96 -2.90
CA ALA A 315 17.91 -26.37 -3.51
C ALA A 315 17.96 -27.69 -4.33
N ASN A 316 19.15 -28.30 -4.50
CA ASN A 316 19.33 -29.57 -5.22
C ASN A 316 19.39 -30.78 -4.27
N CYS A 317 20.25 -30.72 -3.25
CA CYS A 317 20.48 -31.81 -2.29
C CYS A 317 19.90 -31.54 -0.89
N ASN A 318 19.36 -30.35 -0.63
CA ASN A 318 18.88 -29.86 0.67
C ASN A 318 19.94 -29.78 1.78
N GLU A 319 21.22 -29.97 1.48
CA GLU A 319 22.31 -29.79 2.44
C GLU A 319 22.69 -28.31 2.61
N GLU A 320 23.14 -27.95 3.80
CA GLU A 320 23.55 -26.58 4.15
C GLU A 320 24.99 -26.30 3.72
N GLY A 321 25.31 -25.02 3.51
CA GLY A 321 26.68 -24.55 3.29
C GLY A 321 27.10 -24.34 1.83
N HIS A 322 26.23 -24.65 0.86
CA HIS A 322 26.47 -24.36 -0.55
C HIS A 322 25.17 -24.01 -1.29
N ARG A 323 25.28 -23.21 -2.36
CA ARG A 323 24.14 -22.93 -3.25
C ARG A 323 23.98 -24.10 -4.22
N ALA A 324 22.79 -24.27 -4.79
CA ALA A 324 22.54 -25.27 -5.86
C ALA A 324 23.47 -25.13 -7.08
N ARG A 325 24.12 -23.98 -7.24
CA ARG A 325 25.16 -23.74 -8.25
C ARG A 325 26.44 -24.54 -7.98
N ASP A 326 26.82 -24.67 -6.70
CA ASP A 326 28.08 -25.22 -6.21
C ASP A 326 27.88 -26.65 -5.64
N CYS A 327 26.70 -27.22 -5.85
CA CYS A 327 26.36 -28.58 -5.45
C CYS A 327 27.14 -29.59 -6.29
N LYS A 328 27.82 -30.52 -5.62
CA LYS A 328 28.59 -31.61 -6.25
C LYS A 328 27.68 -32.74 -6.76
N GLU A 329 26.45 -32.82 -6.27
CA GLU A 329 25.48 -33.80 -6.78
C GLU A 329 25.00 -33.41 -8.18
N PRO A 330 24.73 -34.40 -9.07
CA PRO A 330 24.11 -34.13 -10.35
C PRO A 330 22.83 -33.31 -10.14
N ARG A 331 22.65 -32.28 -10.95
CA ARG A 331 21.46 -31.42 -10.84
C ARG A 331 20.23 -32.27 -11.12
N LYS A 332 19.38 -32.48 -10.11
CA LYS A 332 18.00 -32.93 -10.33
C LYS A 332 17.38 -31.85 -11.20
N SER A 333 17.13 -32.16 -12.47
CA SER A 333 16.79 -31.14 -13.44
C SER A 333 15.55 -30.37 -12.97
N GLY A 334 15.66 -29.05 -12.89
CA GLY A 334 14.52 -28.17 -12.57
C GLY A 334 13.40 -28.20 -13.62
N ARG A 335 13.54 -29.03 -14.66
CA ARG A 335 12.57 -29.31 -15.72
C ARG A 335 11.84 -30.66 -15.57
N GLY A 336 12.21 -31.49 -14.61
CA GLY A 336 11.55 -32.77 -14.35
C GLY A 336 10.35 -32.70 -13.40
N CYS A 337 9.48 -33.72 -13.43
CA CYS A 337 8.36 -33.89 -12.53
C CYS A 337 8.87 -34.03 -11.10
N LYS A 338 8.66 -33.01 -10.27
CA LYS A 338 8.97 -33.04 -8.84
C LYS A 338 8.18 -34.06 -8.02
N ASN A 339 7.14 -34.68 -8.58
CA ASN A 339 6.37 -35.75 -7.92
C ASN A 339 7.06 -37.12 -8.07
N CYS A 340 7.50 -37.50 -9.27
CA CYS A 340 8.13 -38.80 -9.53
C CYS A 340 9.64 -38.76 -9.85
N GLY A 341 10.22 -37.57 -9.96
CA GLY A 341 11.63 -37.36 -10.31
C GLY A 341 11.98 -37.52 -11.79
N SER A 342 11.03 -37.78 -12.68
CA SER A 342 11.26 -37.97 -14.12
C SER A 342 11.67 -36.66 -14.81
N GLU A 343 12.60 -36.72 -15.78
CA GLU A 343 13.02 -35.56 -16.59
C GLU A 343 12.17 -35.36 -17.85
N GLU A 344 11.27 -36.30 -18.18
CA GLU A 344 10.53 -36.31 -19.45
C GLU A 344 9.24 -35.48 -19.44
N HIS A 345 8.68 -35.18 -18.26
CA HIS A 345 7.41 -34.46 -18.12
C HIS A 345 7.40 -33.57 -16.88
N MET A 346 6.54 -32.55 -16.86
CA MET A 346 6.37 -31.67 -15.70
C MET A 346 5.37 -32.25 -14.69
N VAL A 347 5.31 -31.68 -13.48
CA VAL A 347 4.37 -32.09 -12.40
C VAL A 347 2.89 -32.09 -12.83
N LYS A 348 2.53 -31.38 -13.91
CA LYS A 348 1.18 -31.35 -14.48
C LYS A 348 0.86 -32.54 -15.39
N GLU A 349 1.88 -33.15 -15.98
CA GLU A 349 1.79 -34.24 -16.94
C GLU A 349 2.29 -35.56 -16.32
N CYS A 350 2.41 -35.58 -14.99
CA CYS A 350 2.94 -36.69 -14.23
C CYS A 350 1.92 -37.83 -14.21
N PRO A 351 2.23 -39.01 -14.77
CA PRO A 351 1.31 -40.15 -14.82
C PRO A 351 1.14 -40.81 -13.45
N GLU A 352 2.04 -40.51 -12.49
CA GLU A 352 1.95 -40.97 -11.11
C GLU A 352 1.09 -40.03 -10.25
N PRO A 353 0.21 -40.58 -9.40
CA PRO A 353 -0.64 -39.79 -8.51
C PRO A 353 0.20 -38.93 -7.57
N ARG A 354 -0.30 -37.73 -7.25
CA ARG A 354 0.38 -36.85 -6.28
C ARG A 354 0.24 -37.42 -4.88
N MET A 355 1.30 -38.04 -4.38
CA MET A 355 1.31 -38.78 -3.11
C MET A 355 0.98 -37.86 -1.91
N ASP A 356 1.33 -36.58 -1.98
CA ASP A 356 1.17 -35.61 -0.88
C ASP A 356 -0.14 -34.81 -0.92
N LEU A 357 -1.08 -35.16 -1.81
CA LEU A 357 -2.34 -34.42 -1.96
C LEU A 357 -3.55 -35.29 -1.61
N GLU A 358 -4.09 -35.06 -0.41
CA GLU A 358 -5.34 -35.66 0.06
C GLU A 358 -6.55 -34.95 -0.57
N CYS A 359 -7.47 -35.71 -1.13
CA CYS A 359 -8.70 -35.17 -1.70
C CYS A 359 -9.70 -34.79 -0.60
N ASN A 360 -10.02 -33.50 -0.45
CA ASN A 360 -11.03 -33.03 0.51
C ASN A 360 -12.46 -33.57 0.29
N LEU A 361 -12.71 -34.31 -0.80
CA LEU A 361 -14.04 -34.82 -1.14
C LEU A 361 -14.22 -36.30 -0.75
N CYS A 362 -13.19 -37.13 -0.91
CA CYS A 362 -13.23 -38.57 -0.63
C CYS A 362 -12.17 -39.04 0.39
N GLY A 363 -11.22 -38.19 0.78
CA GLY A 363 -10.13 -38.51 1.70
C GLY A 363 -9.03 -39.38 1.09
N GLU A 364 -9.09 -39.72 -0.20
CA GLU A 364 -8.04 -40.49 -0.85
C GLU A 364 -6.94 -39.58 -1.40
N ASN A 365 -5.69 -40.02 -1.27
CA ASN A 365 -4.53 -39.32 -1.80
C ASN A 365 -4.40 -39.54 -3.32
N GLY A 366 -3.78 -38.61 -4.02
CA GLY A 366 -3.40 -38.78 -5.42
C GLY A 366 -4.15 -37.92 -6.44
N HIS A 367 -5.22 -37.23 -6.04
CA HIS A 367 -6.04 -36.40 -6.92
C HIS A 367 -6.65 -35.19 -6.21
N MET A 368 -6.96 -34.12 -6.94
CA MET A 368 -7.65 -32.94 -6.40
C MET A 368 -9.16 -33.19 -6.34
N SER A 369 -9.89 -32.48 -5.47
CA SER A 369 -11.37 -32.57 -5.39
C SER A 369 -12.11 -32.29 -6.71
N ARG A 370 -11.45 -31.65 -7.68
CA ARG A 370 -11.98 -31.42 -9.04
C ARG A 370 -11.92 -32.66 -9.92
N GLU A 371 -10.93 -33.50 -9.70
CA GLU A 371 -10.61 -34.73 -10.45
C GLU A 371 -11.00 -35.97 -9.65
N CYS A 372 -11.80 -35.79 -8.60
CA CYS A 372 -12.26 -36.87 -7.75
C CYS A 372 -13.16 -37.83 -8.56
N PRO A 373 -12.80 -39.14 -8.64
CA PRO A 373 -13.61 -40.13 -9.35
C PRO A 373 -15.03 -40.26 -8.79
N THR A 374 -15.22 -39.91 -7.51
CA THR A 374 -16.50 -39.95 -6.81
C THR A 374 -17.18 -38.58 -6.70
N LYS A 375 -16.74 -37.58 -7.48
CA LYS A 375 -17.33 -36.24 -7.46
C LYS A 375 -18.79 -36.27 -7.94
N PRO A 376 -19.76 -35.80 -7.14
CA PRO A 376 -21.12 -35.59 -7.63
C PRO A 376 -21.15 -34.46 -8.67
N PRO A 377 -22.11 -34.46 -9.61
CA PRO A 377 -22.20 -33.44 -10.65
C PRO A 377 -22.24 -32.01 -10.06
N ASP A 378 -21.49 -31.08 -10.67
CA ASP A 378 -21.49 -29.68 -10.27
C ASP A 378 -22.88 -29.09 -10.59
N VAL A 379 -23.72 -28.95 -9.56
CA VAL A 379 -25.01 -28.25 -9.63
C VAL A 379 -24.84 -26.75 -9.40
N CYS A 380 -25.48 -25.96 -10.26
CA CYS A 380 -25.47 -24.51 -10.15
C CYS A 380 -26.21 -24.06 -8.88
N ARG A 381 -25.53 -23.36 -7.97
CA ARG A 381 -26.14 -22.81 -6.75
C ARG A 381 -27.12 -21.65 -6.98
N ASN A 382 -27.38 -21.29 -8.25
CA ASN A 382 -28.33 -20.25 -8.63
C ASN A 382 -29.61 -20.82 -9.26
N CYS A 383 -29.52 -21.80 -10.16
CA CYS A 383 -30.71 -22.39 -10.80
C CYS A 383 -30.93 -23.88 -10.52
N GLY A 384 -30.00 -24.55 -9.83
CA GLY A 384 -30.09 -25.97 -9.50
C GLY A 384 -29.77 -26.93 -10.67
N GLU A 385 -29.52 -26.42 -11.87
CA GLU A 385 -29.18 -27.24 -13.04
C GLU A 385 -27.71 -27.67 -13.01
N GLU A 386 -27.44 -28.86 -13.55
CA GLU A 386 -26.10 -29.42 -13.66
C GLU A 386 -25.33 -28.82 -14.85
N GLY A 387 -23.99 -28.82 -14.75
CA GLY A 387 -23.11 -28.50 -15.89
C GLY A 387 -22.57 -27.07 -15.94
N HIS A 388 -22.98 -26.19 -15.02
CA HIS A 388 -22.41 -24.85 -14.90
C HIS A 388 -22.37 -24.36 -13.44
N ARG A 389 -21.53 -23.36 -13.15
CA ARG A 389 -21.41 -22.75 -11.81
C ARG A 389 -22.24 -21.47 -11.73
N LYS A 390 -22.47 -20.98 -10.50
CA LYS A 390 -23.21 -19.73 -10.24
C LYS A 390 -22.74 -18.54 -11.09
N ASN A 391 -21.44 -18.46 -11.38
CA ASN A 391 -20.85 -17.34 -12.13
C ASN A 391 -21.09 -17.46 -13.65
N ASP A 392 -21.29 -18.68 -14.14
CA ASP A 392 -21.53 -18.99 -15.55
C ASP A 392 -23.03 -19.25 -15.81
N CYS A 393 -23.88 -18.91 -14.85
CA CYS A 393 -25.32 -19.12 -14.90
C CYS A 393 -26.00 -18.04 -15.72
N VAL A 394 -26.53 -18.44 -16.88
CA VAL A 394 -27.33 -17.59 -17.77
C VAL A 394 -28.76 -17.38 -17.27
N ASN A 395 -29.23 -18.24 -16.36
CA ASN A 395 -30.56 -18.12 -15.76
C ASN A 395 -30.61 -16.97 -14.75
N GLU A 396 -31.78 -16.33 -14.64
CA GLU A 396 -32.04 -15.27 -13.67
C GLU A 396 -31.71 -15.72 -12.23
N ARG A 397 -31.40 -14.74 -11.36
CA ARG A 397 -30.97 -15.03 -10.00
C ARG A 397 -32.12 -15.64 -9.18
N GLN A 398 -32.13 -16.95 -8.99
CA GLN A 398 -33.10 -17.63 -8.13
C GLN A 398 -32.45 -17.96 -6.79
N PHE A 399 -33.04 -17.46 -5.70
CA PHE A 399 -32.58 -17.78 -4.36
C PHE A 399 -33.29 -19.04 -3.85
N GLN A 400 -32.52 -20.00 -3.32
CA GLN A 400 -33.08 -21.11 -2.57
C GLN A 400 -33.46 -20.62 -1.15
N CYS A 401 -34.72 -20.79 -0.78
CA CYS A 401 -35.21 -20.43 0.54
C CYS A 401 -34.61 -21.35 1.62
N ARG A 402 -33.86 -20.80 2.58
CA ARG A 402 -33.26 -21.56 3.68
C ARG A 402 -34.26 -22.19 4.66
N ASN A 403 -35.55 -21.87 4.53
CA ASN A 403 -36.62 -22.44 5.35
C ASN A 403 -37.19 -23.73 4.73
N CYS A 404 -37.62 -23.66 3.47
CA CYS A 404 -38.33 -24.75 2.77
C CYS A 404 -37.56 -25.36 1.58
N ASP A 405 -36.32 -24.93 1.33
CA ASP A 405 -35.42 -25.35 0.24
C ASP A 405 -35.97 -25.17 -1.18
N LYS A 406 -37.12 -24.52 -1.33
CA LYS A 406 -37.71 -24.15 -2.63
C LYS A 406 -37.07 -22.90 -3.19
N TRP A 407 -36.96 -22.84 -4.51
CA TRP A 407 -36.37 -21.73 -5.24
C TRP A 407 -37.39 -20.60 -5.47
N GLY A 408 -36.88 -19.38 -5.74
CA GLY A 408 -37.68 -18.25 -6.22
C GLY A 408 -38.23 -17.30 -5.15
N HIS A 409 -37.92 -17.50 -3.87
CA HIS A 409 -38.34 -16.58 -2.81
C HIS A 409 -37.33 -16.54 -1.66
N THR A 410 -37.32 -15.44 -0.90
CA THR A 410 -36.46 -15.32 0.29
C THR A 410 -37.13 -15.92 1.52
N GLY A 411 -36.36 -16.21 2.58
CA GLY A 411 -36.91 -16.73 3.84
C GLY A 411 -37.93 -15.80 4.53
N ARG A 412 -38.09 -14.55 4.07
CA ARG A 412 -39.13 -13.62 4.54
C ARG A 412 -40.44 -13.76 3.79
N GLU A 413 -40.38 -14.19 2.54
CA GLU A 413 -41.52 -14.40 1.63
C GLU A 413 -41.90 -15.88 1.56
N CYS A 414 -41.41 -16.68 2.50
CA CYS A 414 -41.68 -18.11 2.54
C CYS A 414 -43.14 -18.37 2.91
N PRO A 415 -43.92 -19.06 2.06
CA PRO A 415 -45.31 -19.39 2.35
C PRO A 415 -45.45 -20.51 3.39
N GLU A 416 -44.35 -21.22 3.69
CA GLU A 416 -44.32 -22.30 4.68
C GLU A 416 -43.95 -21.77 6.07
N PRO A 417 -44.52 -22.36 7.13
CA PRO A 417 -44.15 -22.00 8.50
C PRO A 417 -42.66 -22.20 8.72
N ARG A 418 -42.09 -21.41 9.64
CA ARG A 418 -40.67 -21.51 9.97
C ARG A 418 -40.36 -22.89 10.55
N ASN A 419 -39.50 -23.63 9.87
CA ASN A 419 -38.98 -24.90 10.33
C ASN A 419 -37.90 -24.66 11.37
N MET A 420 -38.26 -24.79 12.65
CA MET A 420 -37.35 -24.56 13.77
C MET A 420 -36.15 -25.51 13.75
N ALA A 421 -36.26 -26.71 13.17
CA ALA A 421 -35.14 -27.67 13.07
C ALA A 421 -33.97 -27.13 12.20
N LYS A 422 -34.23 -26.15 11.33
CA LYS A 422 -33.21 -25.48 10.50
C LYS A 422 -32.74 -24.15 11.09
N VAL A 423 -33.29 -23.72 12.22
CA VAL A 423 -32.92 -22.47 12.88
C VAL A 423 -31.83 -22.74 13.91
N GLN A 424 -30.66 -22.13 13.69
CA GLN A 424 -29.58 -22.12 14.67
C GLN A 424 -29.78 -20.99 15.69
N CYS A 425 -29.73 -21.34 16.97
CA CYS A 425 -29.82 -20.39 18.07
C CYS A 425 -28.56 -19.51 18.13
N ARG A 426 -28.71 -18.20 18.10
CA ARG A 426 -27.58 -17.25 18.19
C ARG A 426 -26.94 -17.15 19.58
N ASN A 427 -27.53 -17.79 20.59
CA ASN A 427 -27.03 -17.78 21.96
C ASN A 427 -26.14 -18.99 22.25
N CYS A 428 -26.59 -20.20 21.87
CA CYS A 428 -25.92 -21.46 22.18
C CYS A 428 -25.51 -22.30 20.96
N ASP A 429 -25.74 -21.80 19.74
CA ASP A 429 -25.41 -22.45 18.46
C ASP A 429 -26.15 -23.79 18.19
N GLU A 430 -27.05 -24.20 19.08
CA GLU A 430 -27.91 -25.37 18.91
C GLU A 430 -29.06 -25.11 17.92
N MET A 431 -29.44 -26.15 17.19
CA MET A 431 -30.54 -26.13 16.23
C MET A 431 -31.88 -26.37 16.94
N GLY A 432 -32.99 -25.84 16.40
CA GLY A 432 -34.33 -26.18 16.90
C GLY A 432 -35.06 -25.06 17.64
N HIS A 433 -34.41 -23.93 17.93
CA HIS A 433 -35.00 -22.84 18.69
C HIS A 433 -34.38 -21.48 18.36
N THR A 434 -35.08 -20.39 18.69
CA THR A 434 -34.55 -19.03 18.54
C THR A 434 -33.82 -18.59 19.80
N GLY A 435 -32.98 -17.56 19.72
CA GLY A 435 -32.29 -17.01 20.90
C GLY A 435 -33.22 -16.56 22.04
N LYS A 436 -34.51 -16.33 21.78
CA LYS A 436 -35.51 -16.00 22.82
C LYS A 436 -35.99 -17.24 23.59
N ASP A 437 -35.99 -18.38 22.94
CA ASP A 437 -36.48 -19.66 23.47
C ASP A 437 -35.31 -20.56 23.91
N CYS A 438 -34.12 -19.96 24.07
CA CYS A 438 -32.92 -20.66 24.47
C CYS A 438 -33.02 -21.09 25.94
N PRO A 439 -32.81 -22.38 26.27
CA PRO A 439 -32.85 -22.87 27.65
C PRO A 439 -31.63 -22.42 28.46
N LEU A 440 -30.56 -21.96 27.79
CA LEU A 440 -29.35 -21.45 28.42
C LEU A 440 -29.45 -19.94 28.68
N PRO A 441 -28.83 -19.44 29.76
CA PRO A 441 -28.75 -18.02 30.03
C PRO A 441 -28.12 -17.27 28.84
N THR A 442 -28.58 -16.05 28.59
CA THR A 442 -28.06 -15.24 27.49
C THR A 442 -26.59 -14.90 27.74
N ASP A 443 -25.73 -15.32 26.81
CA ASP A 443 -24.33 -14.94 26.79
C ASP A 443 -24.19 -13.52 26.22
N TRP A 444 -24.17 -12.55 27.13
CA TRP A 444 -24.05 -11.13 26.79
C TRP A 444 -22.76 -10.82 26.03
N SER A 445 -21.69 -11.62 26.17
CA SER A 445 -20.43 -11.41 25.44
C SER A 445 -20.58 -11.60 23.92
N ARG A 446 -21.62 -12.33 23.49
CA ARG A 446 -21.96 -12.56 22.08
C ARG A 446 -23.01 -11.59 21.54
N VAL A 447 -23.75 -10.92 22.43
CA VAL A 447 -24.83 -10.00 22.07
C VAL A 447 -24.27 -8.66 21.64
N GLU A 448 -24.32 -8.37 20.34
CA GLU A 448 -23.91 -7.09 19.76
C GLU A 448 -25.07 -6.09 19.76
N CYS A 449 -24.82 -4.89 20.26
CA CYS A 449 -25.79 -3.80 20.28
C CYS A 449 -26.05 -3.25 18.87
N SER A 450 -27.31 -3.24 18.44
CA SER A 450 -27.66 -2.74 17.10
C SER A 450 -27.33 -1.26 16.86
N ASN A 451 -27.24 -0.44 17.92
CA ASN A 451 -26.89 0.98 17.85
C ASN A 451 -25.36 1.18 17.76
N CYS A 452 -24.62 0.82 18.81
CA CYS A 452 -23.18 1.10 18.90
C CYS A 452 -22.25 -0.03 18.46
N LYS A 453 -22.80 -1.18 18.05
CA LYS A 453 -22.07 -2.41 17.63
C LYS A 453 -21.12 -2.99 18.69
N GLN A 454 -21.22 -2.54 19.94
CA GLN A 454 -20.46 -3.11 21.05
C GLN A 454 -21.15 -4.35 21.58
N LYS A 455 -20.36 -5.35 21.95
CA LYS A 455 -20.85 -6.58 22.58
C LYS A 455 -21.10 -6.35 24.08
N GLY A 456 -22.01 -7.11 24.69
CA GLY A 456 -22.29 -7.03 26.13
C GLY A 456 -23.66 -6.48 26.49
N HIS A 457 -24.39 -5.85 25.56
CA HIS A 457 -25.69 -5.23 25.84
C HIS A 457 -26.60 -5.17 24.62
N THR A 458 -27.91 -5.03 24.86
CA THR A 458 -28.91 -4.83 23.79
C THR A 458 -29.16 -3.35 23.54
N PHE A 459 -29.76 -3.00 22.39
CA PHE A 459 -30.16 -1.62 22.04
C PHE A 459 -30.85 -0.86 23.18
N ARG A 460 -31.73 -1.53 23.94
CA ARG A 460 -32.48 -0.92 25.05
C ARG A 460 -31.62 -0.57 26.28
N ARG A 461 -30.44 -1.18 26.40
CA ARG A 461 -29.46 -0.91 27.46
C ARG A 461 -28.22 -0.20 26.90
N CYS A 462 -28.33 0.35 25.69
CA CYS A 462 -27.28 1.12 25.06
C CYS A 462 -27.24 2.51 25.69
N THR A 463 -26.09 2.88 26.22
CA THR A 463 -25.84 4.23 26.75
C THR A 463 -25.39 5.21 25.67
N ASN A 464 -25.09 4.73 24.46
CA ASN A 464 -24.71 5.58 23.33
C ASN A 464 -25.94 6.17 22.62
N PRO A 465 -25.89 7.44 22.17
CA PRO A 465 -27.00 8.10 21.49
C PRO A 465 -27.39 7.36 20.21
N THR A 466 -28.68 7.39 19.88
CA THR A 466 -29.21 6.77 18.65
C THR A 466 -28.85 7.63 17.45
N ALA A 467 -28.16 7.06 16.45
CA ALA A 467 -27.95 7.71 15.15
C ALA A 467 -29.32 8.08 14.54
N THR A 468 -29.53 9.36 14.22
CA THR A 468 -30.74 9.87 13.58
C THR A 468 -30.64 9.73 12.06
N GLU A 469 -31.79 9.70 11.39
CA GLU A 469 -31.97 9.33 9.98
C GLU A 469 -31.33 10.29 8.95
N ASP A 470 -30.57 11.29 9.39
CA ASP A 470 -29.72 12.14 8.52
C ASP A 470 -28.42 11.43 8.08
N ASP A 471 -28.17 10.21 8.58
CA ASP A 471 -27.00 9.36 8.28
C ASP A 471 -27.13 8.55 6.97
N ALA A 472 -27.96 8.97 6.01
CA ALA A 472 -27.97 8.44 4.64
C ALA A 472 -27.08 9.31 3.73
N GLY A 473 -25.81 9.46 4.10
CA GLY A 473 -24.78 10.14 3.31
C GLY A 473 -23.73 9.15 2.82
N ALA A 474 -23.72 8.96 1.51
CA ALA A 474 -22.80 8.20 0.65
C ALA A 474 -21.53 7.60 1.31
N ASP A 475 -21.45 6.28 1.24
CA ASP A 475 -20.21 5.53 1.24
C ASP A 475 -19.47 5.82 -0.07
N ASP A 476 -18.51 6.73 -0.05
CA ASP A 476 -17.52 6.92 -1.11
C ASP A 476 -16.14 6.50 -0.57
N GLY A 477 -15.91 5.20 -0.53
CA GLY A 477 -14.57 4.62 -0.59
C GLY A 477 -14.33 4.09 -2.01
N PRO A 478 -13.13 4.25 -2.60
CA PRO A 478 -12.86 3.71 -3.91
C PRO A 478 -12.84 2.18 -3.83
N PHE A 479 -13.24 1.51 -4.91
CA PHE A 479 -13.41 0.05 -5.11
C PHE A 479 -14.85 -0.51 -4.91
N GLY A 480 -15.62 -0.53 -6.00
CA GLY A 480 -16.73 -1.48 -6.15
C GLY A 480 -17.78 -1.19 -7.23
N ASP A 481 -17.41 -1.16 -8.51
CA ASP A 481 -18.36 -1.28 -9.63
C ASP A 481 -19.19 -2.57 -9.56
N GLY A 482 -20.50 -2.49 -9.84
CA GLY A 482 -21.29 -3.71 -10.03
C GLY A 482 -22.82 -3.63 -10.04
N ALA A 483 -23.39 -2.80 -10.92
CA ALA A 483 -24.72 -2.91 -11.54
C ALA A 483 -25.96 -2.34 -10.79
N ALA A 484 -26.46 -1.27 -11.40
CA ALA A 484 -27.72 -0.57 -11.16
C ALA A 484 -28.98 -1.38 -11.48
N ALA A 485 -30.10 -0.99 -10.85
CA ALA A 485 -31.37 -0.82 -11.54
C ALA A 485 -32.27 0.13 -10.74
N SER A 486 -32.42 1.34 -11.29
CA SER A 486 -33.43 2.35 -10.97
C SER A 486 -34.86 1.84 -11.19
N GLY A 487 -35.79 2.33 -10.38
CA GLY A 487 -37.22 2.23 -10.66
C GLY A 487 -38.07 2.84 -9.55
N GLY A 488 -38.19 4.17 -9.52
CA GLY A 488 -39.08 4.86 -8.60
C GLY A 488 -40.56 4.77 -9.01
N ALA A 489 -41.46 4.81 -8.03
CA ALA A 489 -42.82 5.32 -8.20
C ALA A 489 -43.49 5.61 -6.83
N SER A 490 -43.60 6.91 -6.54
CA SER A 490 -44.77 7.62 -5.97
C SER A 490 -45.71 6.94 -4.96
N GLY A 491 -45.92 7.60 -3.82
CA GLY A 491 -47.11 7.39 -2.98
C GLY A 491 -47.15 8.36 -1.79
N GLY A 492 -47.68 9.57 -2.02
CA GLY A 492 -47.72 10.66 -1.04
C GLY A 492 -48.62 10.39 0.17
N TRP A 493 -48.22 10.94 1.31
CA TRP A 493 -49.03 10.95 2.53
C TRP A 493 -49.38 12.39 2.86
N LYS A 494 -50.68 12.68 2.75
CA LYS A 494 -51.31 13.95 3.11
C LYS A 494 -51.28 14.14 4.62
N ASP A 495 -51.06 15.37 5.01
CA ASP A 495 -51.36 15.89 6.34
C ASP A 495 -52.81 15.58 6.74
N ASN A 496 -53.01 15.25 8.02
CA ASN A 496 -54.16 15.77 8.73
C ASN A 496 -53.92 15.80 10.24
N THR A 497 -53.89 17.03 10.73
CA THR A 497 -53.98 17.47 12.11
C THR A 497 -55.33 17.07 12.73
N ALA A 498 -55.28 16.88 14.06
CA ALA A 498 -56.34 17.12 15.05
C ALA A 498 -57.06 15.90 15.63
N GLY A 499 -57.09 15.90 16.97
CA GLY A 499 -58.31 15.60 17.72
C GLY A 499 -58.25 14.36 18.59
N GLY A 500 -57.73 14.51 19.81
CA GLY A 500 -58.05 13.59 20.88
C GLY A 500 -59.55 13.60 21.22
N GLY A 501 -60.08 12.46 21.64
CA GLY A 501 -61.45 12.33 22.12
C GLY A 501 -61.88 10.87 22.18
N ALA A 502 -61.58 10.20 23.30
CA ALA A 502 -62.04 8.85 23.56
C ALA A 502 -63.57 8.78 23.73
N SER A 503 -64.23 7.82 23.08
CA SER A 503 -65.20 6.85 23.68
C SER A 503 -66.17 6.27 22.65
N GLY A 504 -66.40 4.95 22.72
CA GLY A 504 -67.65 4.29 22.31
C GLY A 504 -67.63 3.52 20.99
N GLY A 505 -67.68 2.18 21.06
CA GLY A 505 -67.89 1.32 19.90
C GLY A 505 -69.32 1.37 19.35
N TRP A 506 -69.50 0.89 18.12
CA TRP A 506 -70.14 -0.36 17.68
C TRP A 506 -69.69 -0.62 16.24
#